data_AF-A0A653EBL4-F1
#
_entry.id   AF-A0A653EBL4-F1
#
_cell.length_a   1.000
_cell.length_b   1.000
_cell.length_c   1.000
_cell.angle_alpha   90.00
_cell.angle_beta   90.00
_cell.angle_gamma   90.00
#
_symmetry.space_group_name_H-M   'P 1'
#
loop_
_entity.id
_entity.type
_entity.pdbx_description
1 polymer ?
#
loop_
_entity_poly.entity_id
_entity_poly.type
_entity_poly.pdbx_seq_one_letter_code
_entity_poly.pdbx_strand_id
1 'polypeptide(L)'
;MFAALALAIIAVVLAVVALVRPTPHHTGASPTTPAPAFTDQQVTDAKSHICTAYRRVSHAVAINTTGEPPPASDRIATIAIATNARLALHDGADYLADTLTAEPATPANLAEPLRSLSHAYQELTLIYLAEEPESSEAPVRSTIDSDMRILDRLCNG
;
A
#
# COMPACT_ATOMS: atom_id res chain seq x y z
N MET A 1 15.98 -6.93 -29.03
CA MET A 1 17.23 -7.71 -28.78
C MET A 1 17.65 -7.73 -27.31
N PHE A 2 17.56 -6.63 -26.55
CA PHE A 2 17.98 -6.59 -25.14
C PHE A 2 17.10 -7.40 -24.16
N ALA A 3 15.78 -7.49 -24.41
CA ALA A 3 14.86 -8.25 -23.55
C ALA A 3 15.12 -9.76 -23.56
N ALA A 4 15.51 -10.33 -24.71
CA ALA A 4 15.83 -11.74 -24.83
C ALA A 4 17.15 -12.10 -24.11
N LEU A 5 18.11 -11.17 -24.10
CA LEU A 5 19.39 -11.34 -23.42
C LEU A 5 19.22 -11.33 -21.88
N ALA A 6 18.36 -10.46 -21.37
CA ALA A 6 18.06 -10.38 -19.94
C ALA A 6 17.41 -11.67 -19.41
N LEU A 7 16.45 -12.23 -20.15
CA LEU A 7 15.80 -13.49 -19.78
C LEU A 7 16.76 -14.70 -19.81
N ALA A 8 17.68 -14.73 -20.78
CA ALA A 8 18.69 -15.79 -20.87
C ALA A 8 19.64 -15.77 -19.66
N ILE A 9 20.03 -14.58 -19.17
CA ILE A 9 20.88 -14.45 -17.98
C ILE A 9 20.16 -14.95 -16.72
N ILE A 10 18.88 -14.63 -16.56
CA ILE A 10 18.08 -15.09 -15.40
C ILE A 10 17.96 -16.62 -15.39
N ALA A 11 17.72 -17.24 -16.55
CA ALA A 11 17.62 -18.69 -16.67
C ALA A 11 18.94 -19.41 -16.31
N VAL A 12 20.07 -18.86 -16.73
CA VAL A 12 21.40 -19.43 -16.43
C VAL A 12 21.73 -19.31 -14.94
N VAL A 13 21.41 -18.18 -14.30
CA VAL A 13 21.61 -18.00 -12.86
C VAL A 13 20.76 -19.00 -12.05
N LEU A 14 19.50 -19.23 -12.43
CA LEU A 14 18.63 -20.21 -11.76
C LEU A 14 19.12 -21.66 -11.96
N ALA A 15 19.65 -21.99 -13.14
CA ALA A 15 20.19 -23.32 -13.43
C ALA A 15 21.46 -23.63 -12.63
N VAL A 16 22.36 -22.64 -12.48
CA VAL A 16 23.56 -22.79 -11.65
C VAL A 16 23.19 -22.96 -10.18
N VAL A 17 22.20 -22.21 -9.67
CA VAL A 17 21.71 -22.37 -8.29
C VAL A 17 21.10 -23.74 -8.06
N ALA A 18 20.44 -24.35 -9.05
CA ALA A 18 19.88 -25.70 -8.92
C ALA A 18 20.95 -26.79 -8.85
N LEU A 19 22.10 -26.61 -9.51
CA LEU A 19 23.21 -27.58 -9.53
C LEU A 19 24.07 -27.55 -8.26
N VAL A 20 24.06 -26.44 -7.51
CA VAL A 20 24.83 -26.29 -6.26
C VAL A 20 24.00 -26.64 -5.02
N ARG A 21 22.70 -26.96 -5.17
CA ARG A 21 21.88 -27.44 -4.06
C ARG A 21 22.30 -28.86 -3.66
N PRO A 22 22.77 -29.07 -2.42
CA PRO A 22 23.04 -30.41 -1.92
C PRO A 22 21.72 -31.20 -1.86
N THR A 23 21.70 -32.39 -2.45
CA THR A 23 20.59 -33.32 -2.26
C THR A 23 20.47 -33.66 -0.77
N PRO A 24 19.30 -33.48 -0.12
CA PRO A 24 19.17 -33.79 1.29
C PRO A 24 19.19 -35.31 1.48
N HIS A 25 20.37 -35.81 1.87
CA HIS A 25 20.48 -37.11 2.51
C HIS A 25 19.64 -37.07 3.79
N HIS A 26 18.66 -37.97 3.85
CA HIS A 26 17.79 -38.13 5.01
C HIS A 26 18.61 -38.71 6.15
N THR A 27 19.15 -37.83 7.00
CA THR A 27 19.68 -38.20 8.32
C THR A 27 19.06 -37.27 9.34
N GLY A 28 18.36 -37.85 10.31
CA GLY A 28 17.45 -37.17 11.23
C GLY A 28 18.10 -36.04 12.02
N ALA A 29 17.88 -34.81 11.55
CA ALA A 29 18.19 -33.58 12.27
C ALA A 29 16.88 -32.89 12.65
N SER A 30 16.82 -32.44 13.91
CA SER A 30 15.73 -31.69 14.53
C SER A 30 15.12 -30.60 13.62
N PRO A 31 13.83 -30.24 13.80
CA PRO A 31 13.19 -29.20 13.00
C PRO A 31 13.95 -27.90 13.21
N THR A 32 14.80 -27.55 12.25
CA THR A 32 15.52 -26.29 12.24
C THR A 32 14.52 -25.26 11.75
N THR A 33 14.14 -24.32 12.61
CA THR A 33 13.29 -23.18 12.25
C THR A 33 13.82 -22.57 10.95
N PRO A 34 12.99 -22.44 9.90
CA PRO A 34 13.42 -21.80 8.66
C PRO A 34 13.99 -20.42 8.98
N ALA A 35 15.13 -20.07 8.38
CA ALA A 35 15.67 -18.73 8.49
C ALA A 35 14.62 -17.70 8.02
N PRO A 36 14.51 -16.52 8.68
CA PRO A 36 13.61 -15.47 8.23
C PRO A 36 13.87 -15.12 6.75
N ALA A 37 12.80 -14.90 5.99
CA ALA A 37 12.90 -14.57 4.56
C ALA A 37 13.55 -13.19 4.31
N PHE A 38 13.53 -12.31 5.30
CA PHE A 38 14.10 -10.96 5.28
C PHE A 38 14.92 -10.70 6.54
N THR A 39 15.92 -9.82 6.42
CA THR A 39 16.72 -9.35 7.57
C THR A 39 15.97 -8.29 8.36
N ASP A 40 16.33 -8.11 9.64
CA ASP A 40 15.75 -7.07 10.49
C ASP A 40 15.93 -5.65 9.90
N GLN A 41 17.04 -5.43 9.20
CA GLN A 41 17.31 -4.18 8.50
C GLN A 41 16.33 -3.97 7.34
N GLN A 42 16.10 -5.01 6.51
CA GLN A 42 15.13 -4.92 5.41
C GLN A 42 13.71 -4.63 5.92
N VAL A 43 13.33 -5.25 7.05
CA VAL A 43 12.04 -5.00 7.69
C VAL A 43 11.92 -3.57 8.21
N THR A 44 12.99 -3.05 8.82
CA THR A 44 13.06 -1.68 9.35
C THR A 44 12.97 -0.64 8.23
N ASP A 45 13.71 -0.85 7.14
CA ASP A 45 13.71 0.04 5.98
C ASP A 45 12.33 0.03 5.30
N ALA A 46 11.73 -1.14 5.10
CA ALA A 46 10.37 -1.27 4.56
C ALA A 46 9.33 -0.54 5.42
N LYS A 47 9.37 -0.71 6.76
CA LYS A 47 8.50 0.05 7.69
C LYS A 47 8.69 1.56 7.49
N SER A 48 9.92 2.03 7.41
CA SER A 48 10.23 3.47 7.23
C SER A 48 9.64 4.02 5.93
N HIS A 49 9.80 3.30 4.81
CA HIS A 49 9.27 3.69 3.52
C HIS A 49 7.74 3.72 3.52
N ILE A 50 7.10 2.66 4.03
CA ILE A 50 5.64 2.58 4.14
C ILE A 50 5.07 3.71 4.99
N CYS A 51 5.65 3.97 6.17
CA CYS A 51 5.16 5.02 7.04
C CYS A 51 5.36 6.42 6.45
N THR A 52 6.41 6.62 5.65
CA THR A 52 6.62 7.86 4.91
C THR A 52 5.59 8.04 3.80
N ALA A 53 5.29 6.99 3.05
CA ALA A 53 4.25 6.99 2.02
C ALA A 53 2.86 7.26 2.63
N TYR A 54 2.51 6.54 3.70
CA TYR A 54 1.27 6.73 4.44
C TYR A 54 1.07 8.18 4.87
N ARG A 55 2.04 8.79 5.56
CA ARG A 55 1.92 10.19 6.00
C ARG A 55 1.76 11.19 4.86
N ARG A 56 2.43 10.95 3.72
CA ARG A 56 2.29 11.79 2.53
C ARG A 56 0.86 11.72 1.98
N VAL A 57 0.33 10.51 1.84
CA VAL A 57 -1.01 10.28 1.31
C VAL A 57 -2.07 10.78 2.27
N SER A 58 -1.99 10.47 3.56
CA SER A 58 -2.97 10.93 4.54
C SER A 58 -3.02 12.45 4.64
N HIS A 59 -1.87 13.12 4.56
CA HIS A 59 -1.81 14.59 4.48
C HIS A 59 -2.46 15.11 3.19
N ALA A 60 -2.15 14.54 2.03
CA ALA A 60 -2.72 14.95 0.75
C ALA A 60 -4.25 14.76 0.70
N VAL A 61 -4.76 13.64 1.22
CA VAL A 61 -6.19 13.39 1.35
C VAL A 61 -6.81 14.41 2.30
N ALA A 62 -6.23 14.63 3.48
CA ALA A 62 -6.76 15.56 4.47
C ALA A 62 -6.94 16.99 3.90
N ILE A 63 -5.90 17.55 3.27
CA ILE A 63 -5.98 18.92 2.73
C ILE A 63 -6.99 19.07 1.59
N ASN A 64 -7.28 18.00 0.84
CA ASN A 64 -8.23 18.02 -0.28
C ASN A 64 -9.66 17.63 0.14
N THR A 65 -9.88 17.20 1.39
CA THR A 65 -11.18 16.73 1.88
C THR A 65 -11.74 17.51 3.06
N THR A 66 -10.92 18.29 3.78
CA THR A 66 -11.32 19.03 4.98
C THR A 66 -11.45 20.55 4.78
N GLY A 67 -11.36 21.03 3.53
CA GLY A 67 -11.49 22.45 3.20
C GLY A 67 -12.90 23.00 3.42
N GLU A 68 -13.00 24.29 3.75
CA GLU A 68 -14.29 24.98 3.87
C GLU A 68 -15.00 25.00 2.50
N PRO A 69 -16.29 24.66 2.43
CA PRO A 69 -17.03 24.72 1.18
C PRO A 69 -16.99 26.13 0.61
N PRO A 70 -16.75 26.30 -0.70
CA PRO A 70 -16.80 27.61 -1.32
C PRO A 70 -18.23 28.15 -1.26
N PRO A 71 -18.42 29.48 -1.42
CA PRO A 71 -19.77 30.06 -1.50
C PRO A 71 -20.62 29.31 -2.54
N ALA A 72 -21.89 29.02 -2.22
CA ALA A 72 -22.77 28.23 -3.10
C ALA A 72 -22.97 28.83 -4.50
N SER A 73 -22.69 30.13 -4.67
CA SER A 73 -22.68 30.81 -5.96
C SER A 73 -21.49 30.43 -6.86
N ASP A 74 -20.40 29.92 -6.29
CA ASP A 74 -19.19 29.54 -7.02
C ASP A 74 -19.18 28.04 -7.33
N ARG A 75 -20.00 27.67 -8.33
CA ARG A 75 -20.14 26.30 -8.81
C ARG A 75 -18.81 25.71 -9.31
N ILE A 76 -17.91 26.55 -9.85
CA ILE A 76 -16.62 26.10 -10.36
C ILE A 76 -15.71 25.70 -9.21
N ALA A 77 -15.63 26.52 -8.16
CA ALA A 77 -14.87 26.17 -6.96
C ALA A 77 -15.38 24.89 -6.29
N THR A 78 -16.71 24.69 -6.21
CA THR A 78 -17.29 23.45 -5.65
C THR A 78 -16.85 22.22 -6.43
N ILE A 79 -16.93 22.28 -7.77
CA ILE A 79 -16.53 21.17 -8.64
C ILE A 79 -15.02 20.92 -8.53
N ALA A 80 -14.20 21.97 -8.49
CA ALA A 80 -12.75 21.84 -8.36
C ALA A 80 -12.33 21.15 -7.06
N ILE A 81 -12.91 21.55 -5.91
CA ILE A 81 -12.63 20.93 -4.60
C ILE A 81 -13.06 19.47 -4.60
N ALA A 82 -14.28 19.17 -5.06
CA ALA A 82 -14.76 17.80 -5.12
C ALA A 82 -13.95 16.91 -6.08
N THR A 83 -13.40 17.49 -7.16
CA THR A 83 -12.52 16.77 -8.10
C THR A 83 -11.17 16.48 -7.45
N ASN A 84 -10.56 17.47 -6.77
CA ASN A 84 -9.30 17.27 -6.06
C ASN A 84 -9.43 16.27 -4.90
N ALA A 85 -10.56 16.26 -4.19
CA ALA A 85 -10.86 15.25 -3.18
C ALA A 85 -10.83 13.83 -3.75
N ARG A 86 -11.55 13.59 -4.86
CA ARG A 86 -11.58 12.30 -5.56
C ARG A 86 -10.20 11.92 -6.11
N LEU A 87 -9.47 12.86 -6.68
CA LEU A 87 -8.12 12.64 -7.20
C LEU A 87 -7.15 12.24 -6.08
N ALA A 88 -7.19 12.93 -4.94
CA ALA A 88 -6.31 12.63 -3.80
C ALA A 88 -6.57 11.23 -3.23
N LEU A 89 -7.84 10.79 -3.19
CA LEU A 89 -8.20 9.44 -2.78
C LEU A 89 -7.69 8.39 -3.79
N HIS A 90 -7.95 8.60 -5.08
CA HIS A 90 -7.51 7.71 -6.16
C HIS A 90 -5.99 7.54 -6.20
N ASP A 91 -5.25 8.64 -6.37
CA ASP A 91 -3.78 8.61 -6.44
C ASP A 91 -3.17 8.13 -5.12
N GLY A 92 -3.80 8.49 -3.99
CA GLY A 92 -3.40 8.03 -2.68
C GLY A 92 -3.48 6.51 -2.57
N ALA A 93 -4.57 5.91 -3.03
CA ALA A 93 -4.75 4.47 -3.01
C ALA A 93 -3.72 3.74 -3.87
N ASP A 94 -3.56 4.16 -5.12
CA ASP A 94 -2.64 3.54 -6.08
C ASP A 94 -1.19 3.66 -5.58
N TYR A 95 -0.79 4.84 -5.11
CA TYR A 95 0.55 5.05 -4.56
C TYR A 95 0.84 4.16 -3.35
N LEU A 96 -0.13 3.97 -2.44
CA LEU A 96 0.03 3.06 -1.30
C LEU A 96 0.12 1.60 -1.72
N ALA A 97 -0.69 1.16 -2.70
CA ALA A 97 -0.65 -0.20 -3.22
C ALA A 97 0.68 -0.51 -3.93
N ASP A 98 1.17 0.44 -4.73
CA ASP A 98 2.46 0.34 -5.42
C ASP A 98 3.62 0.30 -4.42
N THR A 99 3.59 1.18 -3.40
CA THR A 99 4.60 1.18 -2.33
C THR A 99 4.60 -0.16 -1.59
N LEU A 100 3.43 -0.72 -1.27
CA LEU A 100 3.35 -2.00 -0.58
C LEU A 100 3.89 -3.17 -1.44
N THR A 101 3.71 -3.10 -2.76
CA THR A 101 4.27 -4.06 -3.71
C THR A 101 5.79 -3.94 -3.81
N ALA A 102 6.31 -2.72 -3.74
CA ALA A 102 7.75 -2.44 -3.78
C ALA A 102 8.48 -2.82 -2.48
N GLU A 103 7.76 -2.93 -1.35
CA GLU A 103 8.32 -3.20 -0.01
C GLU A 103 7.91 -4.59 0.53
N PRO A 104 8.39 -5.71 -0.05
CA PRO A 104 7.95 -7.05 0.33
C PRO A 104 8.38 -7.48 1.74
N ALA A 105 9.32 -6.75 2.36
CA ALA A 105 9.75 -6.96 3.74
C ALA A 105 8.82 -6.28 4.78
N THR A 106 7.75 -5.60 4.33
CA THR A 106 6.76 -4.97 5.21
C THR A 106 6.08 -6.01 6.12
N PRO A 107 6.13 -5.84 7.45
CA PRO A 107 5.41 -6.72 8.38
C PRO A 107 3.90 -6.79 8.10
N ALA A 108 3.30 -7.97 8.24
CA ALA A 108 1.87 -8.18 7.96
C ALA A 108 0.95 -7.22 8.73
N ASN A 109 1.26 -6.95 10.01
CA ASN A 109 0.50 -6.04 10.85
C ASN A 109 0.51 -4.58 10.36
N LEU A 110 1.46 -4.20 9.51
CA LEU A 110 1.51 -2.90 8.83
C LEU A 110 0.94 -2.99 7.40
N ALA A 111 1.25 -4.07 6.67
CA ALA A 111 0.79 -4.31 5.31
C ALA A 111 -0.73 -4.44 5.18
N GLU A 112 -1.37 -5.13 6.13
CA GLU A 112 -2.81 -5.37 6.13
C GLU A 112 -3.64 -4.08 6.25
N PRO A 113 -3.48 -3.24 7.29
CA PRO A 113 -4.24 -1.99 7.38
C PRO A 113 -3.91 -1.01 6.25
N LEU A 114 -2.68 -1.01 5.72
CA LEU A 114 -2.33 -0.16 4.58
C LEU A 114 -3.05 -0.60 3.30
N ARG A 115 -3.15 -1.92 3.06
CA ARG A 115 -3.90 -2.47 1.93
C ARG A 115 -5.39 -2.20 2.07
N SER A 116 -5.93 -2.38 3.28
CA SER A 116 -7.32 -2.05 3.60
C SER A 116 -7.62 -0.56 3.34
N LEU A 117 -6.74 0.34 3.81
CA LEU A 117 -6.86 1.78 3.57
C LEU A 117 -6.83 2.12 2.07
N SER A 118 -5.88 1.56 1.32
CA SER A 118 -5.78 1.75 -0.13
C SER A 118 -7.07 1.33 -0.85
N HIS A 119 -7.60 0.14 -0.54
CA HIS A 119 -8.86 -0.33 -1.11
C HIS A 119 -10.04 0.57 -0.72
N ALA A 120 -10.12 1.00 0.54
CA ALA A 120 -11.20 1.87 1.01
C ALA A 120 -11.16 3.25 0.32
N TYR A 121 -9.97 3.79 0.01
CA TYR A 121 -9.85 5.00 -0.79
C TYR A 121 -10.31 4.81 -2.25
N GLN A 122 -9.98 3.69 -2.89
CA GLN A 122 -10.50 3.35 -4.22
C GLN A 122 -12.03 3.21 -4.21
N GLU A 123 -12.57 2.47 -3.25
CA GLU A 123 -14.01 2.26 -3.11
C GLU A 123 -14.75 3.59 -2.88
N LEU A 124 -14.26 4.43 -1.97
CA LEU A 124 -14.86 5.74 -1.71
C LEU A 124 -14.82 6.65 -2.94
N THR A 125 -13.72 6.59 -3.72
CA THR A 125 -13.62 7.33 -4.99
C THR A 125 -14.71 6.89 -5.97
N LEU A 126 -14.94 5.58 -6.12
CA LEU A 126 -15.97 5.04 -7.00
C LEU A 126 -17.38 5.41 -6.54
N ILE A 127 -17.67 5.33 -5.25
CA ILE A 127 -18.94 5.76 -4.64
C ILE A 127 -19.21 7.24 -4.98
N TYR A 128 -18.21 8.12 -4.82
CA TYR A 128 -18.34 9.54 -5.15
C TYR A 128 -18.49 9.83 -6.65
N LEU A 129 -17.97 8.97 -7.53
CA LEU A 129 -18.09 9.09 -8.98
C LEU A 129 -19.41 8.55 -9.50
N ALA A 130 -19.96 7.53 -8.83
CA ALA A 130 -21.28 6.97 -9.10
C ALA A 130 -22.43 7.81 -8.51
N GLU A 131 -22.11 8.86 -7.74
CA GLU A 131 -23.09 9.69 -7.01
C GLU A 131 -24.01 8.86 -6.10
N GLU A 132 -23.42 7.85 -5.47
CA GLU A 132 -24.12 6.99 -4.53
C GLU A 132 -24.50 7.73 -3.22
N PRO A 133 -25.53 7.27 -2.50
CA PRO A 133 -25.99 7.94 -1.28
C PRO A 133 -24.99 7.78 -0.13
N GLU A 134 -25.10 8.66 0.88
CA GLU A 134 -24.26 8.65 2.10
C GLU A 134 -24.28 7.30 2.83
N SER A 135 -25.37 6.52 2.73
CA SER A 135 -25.44 5.18 3.30
C SER A 135 -24.43 4.20 2.70
N SER A 136 -24.00 4.41 1.45
CA SER A 136 -22.89 3.68 0.83
C SER A 136 -21.53 4.18 1.32
N GLU A 137 -21.40 5.48 1.59
CA GLU A 137 -20.15 6.13 2.02
C GLU A 137 -19.77 5.80 3.47
N ALA A 138 -20.75 5.80 4.38
CA ALA A 138 -20.51 5.76 5.83
C ALA A 138 -19.70 4.52 6.30
N PRO A 139 -19.98 3.29 5.81
CA PRO A 139 -19.16 2.13 6.15
C PRO A 139 -17.70 2.28 5.71
N VAL A 140 -17.47 2.77 4.49
CA VAL A 140 -16.13 2.93 3.92
C VAL A 140 -15.33 3.99 4.68
N ARG A 141 -15.97 5.12 5.04
CA ARG A 141 -15.35 6.15 5.89
C ARG A 141 -14.96 5.60 7.28
N SER A 142 -15.81 4.75 7.87
CA SER A 142 -15.48 4.11 9.15
C SER A 142 -14.25 3.20 9.06
N THR A 143 -14.12 2.46 7.95
CA THR A 143 -12.93 1.64 7.66
C THR A 143 -11.68 2.51 7.54
N ILE A 144 -11.74 3.59 6.74
CA ILE A 144 -10.64 4.56 6.59
C ILE A 144 -10.18 5.08 7.96
N ASP A 145 -11.11 5.54 8.78
CA ASP A 145 -10.81 6.08 10.11
C ASP A 145 -10.17 5.02 11.03
N SER A 146 -10.63 3.77 10.94
CA SER A 146 -10.09 2.65 11.70
C SER A 146 -8.65 2.33 11.29
N ASP A 147 -8.40 2.22 9.98
CA ASP A 147 -7.08 1.89 9.45
C ASP A 147 -6.08 3.01 9.69
N MET A 148 -6.48 4.27 9.51
CA MET A 148 -5.63 5.43 9.84
C MET A 148 -5.21 5.41 11.32
N ARG A 149 -6.13 5.14 12.26
CA ARG A 149 -5.77 5.00 13.69
C ARG A 149 -4.79 3.85 13.96
N ILE A 150 -4.89 2.75 13.22
CA ILE A 150 -3.94 1.63 13.34
C ILE A 150 -2.58 2.06 12.80
N LEU A 151 -2.54 2.61 11.60
CA LEU A 151 -1.32 3.06 10.92
C LEU A 151 -0.61 4.16 11.70
N ASP A 152 -1.33 5.12 12.26
CA ASP A 152 -0.76 6.16 13.12
C ASP A 152 -0.04 5.57 14.34
N ARG A 153 -0.62 4.54 14.99
CA ARG A 153 0.05 3.87 16.11
C ARG A 153 1.30 3.12 15.68
N LEU A 154 1.26 2.46 14.53
CA LEU A 154 2.38 1.66 14.01
C LEU A 154 3.52 2.53 13.47
N CYS A 155 3.19 3.69 12.90
CA CYS A 155 4.14 4.58 12.22
C CYS A 155 4.71 5.70 13.11
N ASN A 156 4.14 5.92 14.29
CA ASN A 156 4.64 6.85 15.30
C ASN A 156 5.35 6.15 16.48
N GLY A 157 5.52 4.83 16.41
CA GLY A 157 6.23 4.00 17.38
C GLY A 157 7.49 3.34 16.83
#